data_AF-A0A9Q2RUT4-F1
#
_entry.id   AF-A0A9Q2RUT4-F1
#
_cell.length_a   1.000
_cell.length_b   1.000
_cell.length_c   1.000
_cell.angle_alpha   90.00
_cell.angle_beta   90.00
_cell.angle_gamma   90.00
#
_symmetry.space_group_name_H-M   'P 1'
#
loop_
_entity.id
_entity.type
_entity.pdbx_description
1 polymer ?
#
loop_
_entity_poly.entity_id
_entity_poly.type
_entity_poly.pdbx_seq_one_letter_code
_entity_poly.pdbx_strand_id
1 'polypeptide(L)' 'MTKEEIAAAMLAVEKIAPINSKWRHLKSNRDYAVCGYVMLEASATVGVAYAELGPESPIWARDAAEFLDGRFLSLANGT' A
#
# COMPACT_ATOMS: atom_id res chain seq x y z
N MET A 1 1.58 17.28 -10.30
CA MET A 1 0.19 16.81 -10.27
C MET A 1 -0.68 17.87 -9.64
N THR A 2 -1.87 18.13 -10.18
CA THR A 2 -2.89 18.95 -9.51
C THR A 2 -3.45 18.20 -8.29
N LYS A 3 -4.20 18.89 -7.43
CA LYS A 3 -4.84 18.25 -6.26
C LYS A 3 -5.84 17.18 -6.70
N GLU A 4 -6.53 17.42 -7.80
CA GLU A 4 -7.53 16.52 -8.39
C GLU A 4 -6.86 15.26 -8.95
N GLU A 5 -5.71 15.40 -9.62
CA GLU A 5 -4.92 14.26 -10.11
C GLU A 5 -4.41 13.40 -8.95
N ILE A 6 -3.96 14.03 -7.85
CA ILE A 6 -3.51 13.32 -6.65
C ILE A 6 -4.67 12.54 -6.03
N ALA A 7 -5.82 13.18 -5.84
CA ALA A 7 -7.00 12.54 -5.28
C ALA A 7 -7.49 11.36 -6.14
N ALA A 8 -7.51 11.53 -7.47
CA ALA A 8 -7.88 10.48 -8.41
C ALA A 8 -6.91 9.29 -8.35
N ALA A 9 -5.59 9.56 -8.27
CA ALA A 9 -4.58 8.52 -8.14
C ALA A 9 -4.68 7.77 -6.81
N MET A 10 -4.88 8.46 -5.69
CA MET A 10 -5.08 7.83 -4.37
C MET A 10 -6.34 6.95 -4.37
N LEU A 11 -7.45 7.44 -4.94
CA LEU A 11 -8.69 6.67 -5.05
C LEU A 11 -8.51 5.41 -5.94
N ALA A 12 -7.70 5.50 -6.99
CA ALA A 12 -7.39 4.34 -7.83
C ALA A 12 -6.61 3.28 -7.06
N VAL A 13 -5.63 3.68 -6.24
CA VAL A 13 -4.88 2.77 -5.37
C VAL A 13 -5.78 2.17 -4.30
N GLU A 14 -6.65 2.97 -3.67
CA GLU A 14 -7.58 2.50 -2.64
C GLU A 14 -8.52 1.39 -3.12
N LYS A 15 -9.03 1.49 -4.36
CA LYS A 15 -9.89 0.45 -4.94
C LYS A 15 -9.20 -0.91 -5.07
N ILE A 16 -7.88 -0.93 -5.21
CA ILE A 16 -7.09 -2.16 -5.38
C ILE A 16 -6.54 -2.64 -4.03
N ALA A 17 -6.08 -1.71 -3.20
CA ALA A 17 -5.51 -1.94 -1.88
C ALA A 17 -6.19 -1.07 -0.82
N PRO A 18 -7.43 -1.43 -0.39
CA PRO A 18 -8.15 -0.68 0.64
C PRO A 18 -7.40 -0.64 1.97
N ILE A 19 -7.63 0.38 2.78
CA ILE A 19 -7.15 0.41 4.17
C ILE A 19 -7.61 -0.86 4.90
N ASN A 20 -6.72 -1.44 5.71
CA ASN A 20 -6.86 -2.73 6.40
C ASN A 20 -6.88 -3.98 5.50
N SER A 21 -6.74 -3.85 4.17
CA SER A 21 -6.50 -5.02 3.32
C SER A 21 -5.16 -5.67 3.68
N LYS A 22 -5.11 -7.01 3.64
CA LYS A 22 -3.96 -7.81 4.04
C LYS A 22 -3.15 -8.27 2.84
N TRP A 23 -1.83 -8.25 2.97
CA TRP A 23 -0.91 -8.52 1.87
C TRP A 23 0.32 -9.30 2.36
N ARG A 24 0.68 -10.37 1.65
CA ARG A 24 1.91 -11.14 1.90
C ARG A 24 3.04 -10.60 1.03
N HIS A 25 4.11 -10.10 1.63
CA HIS A 25 5.31 -9.77 0.87
C HIS A 25 6.07 -11.06 0.54
N LEU A 26 6.26 -11.34 -0.75
CA LEU A 26 6.76 -12.64 -1.21
C LEU A 26 8.22 -12.89 -0.81
N LYS A 27 9.06 -11.85 -0.75
CA LYS A 27 10.48 -12.00 -0.39
C LYS A 27 10.71 -12.24 1.09
N SER A 28 10.02 -11.51 1.97
CA SER A 28 10.18 -11.67 3.43
C SER A 28 9.25 -12.73 4.02
N ASN A 29 8.25 -13.18 3.26
CA ASN A 29 7.20 -14.08 3.71
C ASN A 29 6.42 -13.57 4.95
N ARG A 30 6.33 -12.24 5.09
CA ARG A 30 5.62 -11.56 6.19
C ARG A 30 4.30 -10.97 5.70
N ASP A 31 3.33 -10.89 6.61
CA ASP A 31 2.01 -10.31 6.35
C ASP A 31 1.97 -8.86 6.78
N TYR A 32 1.38 -8.02 5.94
CA TYR A 32 1.23 -6.60 6.15
C TYR A 32 -0.23 -6.18 5.98
N ALA A 33 -0.61 -5.07 6.61
CA ALA A 33 -1.86 -4.37 6.34
C ALA A 33 -1.57 -2.99 5.74
N VAL A 34 -2.45 -2.56 4.84
CA VAL A 34 -2.48 -1.17 4.36
C VAL A 34 -2.97 -0.26 5.48
N CYS A 35 -2.21 0.79 5.77
CA CYS A 35 -2.52 1.80 6.78
C CYS A 35 -3.07 3.10 6.15
N GLY A 36 -2.80 3.34 4.86
CA GLY A 36 -3.24 4.53 4.14
C GLY A 36 -2.45 4.78 2.86
N TYR A 37 -2.59 5.99 2.32
CA TYR A 37 -1.96 6.42 1.08
C TYR A 37 -1.17 7.70 1.33
N VAL A 38 -0.02 7.83 0.68
CA VAL A 38 0.91 8.93 0.89
C VAL A 38 1.38 9.50 -0.44
N MET A 39 1.87 10.74 -0.42
CA MET A 39 2.70 11.26 -1.50
C MET A 39 4.16 10.99 -1.17
N LEU A 40 4.91 10.41 -2.12
CA LEU A 40 6.34 10.23 -2.01
C LEU A 40 7.04 11.49 -2.54
N GLU A 41 7.75 12.21 -1.68
CA GLU A 41 8.40 13.47 -2.03
C GLU A 41 9.46 13.30 -3.13
N ALA A 42 10.29 12.26 -3.02
CA ALA A 42 11.42 12.04 -3.93
C ALA A 42 11.01 11.78 -5.40
N SER A 43 9.85 11.16 -5.62
CA SER A 43 9.37 10.78 -6.96
C SER A 43 8.10 11.53 -7.38
N ALA A 44 7.49 12.30 -6.48
CA ALA A 44 6.19 12.96 -6.68
C ALA A 44 5.08 11.99 -7.12
N THR A 45 5.10 10.76 -6.60
CA THR A 45 4.14 9.69 -6.90
C THR A 45 3.26 9.35 -5.70
N VAL A 46 2.14 8.66 -5.95
CA VAL A 46 1.32 8.08 -4.89
C VAL A 46 1.95 6.79 -4.40
N GLY A 47 2.03 6.63 -3.08
CA GLY A 47 2.50 5.44 -2.41
C GLY A 47 1.46 4.82 -1.47
N VAL A 48 1.71 3.57 -1.11
CA VAL A 48 0.96 2.82 -0.08
C VAL A 48 1.75 2.90 1.22
N ALA A 49 1.08 3.31 2.31
CA ALA A 49 1.59 3.16 3.66
C ALA A 49 1.12 1.81 4.23
N TYR A 50 2.03 1.02 4.78
CA TYR A 50 1.74 -0.34 5.25
C TYR A 50 2.63 -0.74 6.44
N ALA A 51 2.10 -1.61 7.29
CA ALA A 51 2.81 -2.12 8.46
C ALA A 51 2.64 -3.64 8.57
N GLU A 52 3.63 -4.31 9.14
CA GLU A 52 3.55 -5.75 9.40
C GLU A 52 2.43 -6.04 10.40
N LEU A 53 1.74 -7.18 10.24
CA LEU A 53 0.72 -7.65 11.16
C LEU A 53 1.37 -8.15 12.46
N GLY A 54 1.71 -7.23 13.34
CA GLY A 54 2.30 -7.50 14.64
C GLY A 54 2.39 -6.24 15.49
N PRO A 55 2.43 -6.37 16.83
CA PRO A 55 2.55 -5.22 17.73
C PRO A 55 3.84 -4.43 17.43
N GLU A 56 3.74 -3.10 17.50
CA GLU A 56 4.88 -2.17 17.39
C GLU A 56 5.65 -2.21 16.05
N SER A 57 5.04 -2.71 15.00
CA SER A 57 5.65 -2.72 13.67
C SER A 57 5.76 -1.29 13.10
N PRO A 58 6.94 -0.90 12.55
CA PRO A 58 7.07 0.40 11.89
C PRO A 58 6.15 0.49 10.65
N ILE A 59 5.66 1.69 10.38
CA ILE A 59 4.94 2.01 9.14
C ILE A 59 5.96 2.31 8.04
N TRP A 60 5.86 1.58 6.94
CA TRP A 60 6.65 1.78 5.74
C TRP A 60 5.82 2.47 4.68
N ALA A 61 6.48 3.15 3.75
CA ALA A 61 5.89 3.67 2.52
C ALA A 61 6.57 3.03 1.31
N ARG A 62 5.80 2.76 0.26
CA ARG A 62 6.31 2.26 -1.02
C ARG A 62 5.52 2.86 -2.16
N ASP A 63 6.17 3.03 -3.30
CA ASP A 63 5.51 3.43 -4.54
C ASP A 63 4.34 2.48 -4.83
N ALA A 64 3.19 3.03 -5.23
CA ALA A 64 1.99 2.22 -5.42
C ALA A 64 2.14 1.21 -6.58
N ALA A 65 2.84 1.58 -7.65
CA ALA A 65 3.10 0.64 -8.74
C ALA A 65 4.05 -0.48 -8.27
N GLU A 66 5.09 -0.15 -7.49
CA GLU A 66 5.97 -1.18 -6.89
C GLU A 66 5.25 -2.10 -5.89
N PHE A 67 4.28 -1.58 -5.14
CA PHE A 67 3.50 -2.37 -4.19
C PHE A 67 2.57 -3.35 -4.93
N LEU A 68 2.01 -2.93 -6.06
CA LEU A 68 1.01 -3.66 -6.85
C LEU A 68 1.59 -4.50 -7.99
N ASP A 69 2.92 -4.51 -8.20
CA ASP A 69 3.56 -5.24 -9.32
C ASP A 69 3.77 -6.75 -9.08
N GLY A 70 3.24 -7.29 -7.98
CA GLY A 70 3.34 -8.71 -7.64
C GLY A 70 4.37 -9.03 -6.56
N ARG A 71 5.11 -8.05 -6.01
CA ARG A 71 5.90 -8.26 -4.78
C ARG A 71 5.05 -8.58 -3.56
N PHE A 72 3.81 -8.09 -3.55
CA PHE A 72 2.83 -8.33 -2.51
C PHE A 72 1.64 -9.09 -3.09
N LEU A 73 1.28 -10.21 -2.46
CA LEU A 73 0.09 -10.98 -2.80
C LEU A 73 -1.05 -10.58 -1.87
N SER A 74 -2.18 -10.16 -2.44
CA SER A 74 -3.38 -9.89 -1.65
C SER A 74 -3.85 -11.16 -0.96
N LEU A 75 -3.99 -11.09 0.35
CA LEU A 75 -4.63 -12.12 1.15
C LEU A 75 -6.10 -11.74 1.20
N ALA A 76 -6.92 -12.39 0.37
CA ALA A 76 -8.36 -12.20 0.42
C ALA A 76 -8.84 -12.31 1.87
N ASN A 77 -9.71 -11.40 2.30
CA ASN A 77 -10.45 -11.62 3.53
C ASN A 77 -11.22 -12.92 3.33
N GLY A 78 -10.86 -13.96 4.09
CA GLY A 78 -11.60 -15.21 4.08
C GLY A 78 -13.07 -14.89 4.30
N THR A 79 -13.89 -15.12 3.29
CA THR A 79 -15.34 -15.20 3.40
C THR A 79 -15.73 -16.42 4.20
#